data_AF-A0A498DY12-F1
#
_entry.id   AF-A0A498DY12-F1
#
_cell.length_a   1.000
_cell.length_b   1.000
_cell.length_c   1.000
_cell.angle_alpha   90.00
_cell.angle_beta   90.00
_cell.angle_gamma   90.00
#
_symmetry.space_group_name_H-M   'P 1'
#
loop_
_entity.id
_entity.type
_entity.pdbx_description
1 polymer ?
#
loop_
_entity_poly.entity_id
_entity_poly.type
_entity_poly.pdbx_seq_one_letter_code
_entity_poly.pdbx_strand_id
1 'polypeptide(L)'
;FSKPIEAEEEYDIVRQFESDRGRIVNSAAIRRLQQKTQVFPLERNAAVRSRLTHSMEVQQVGRHIAKEILNRFKQAGKIDELGLTRLLDPFESIVEMACLMHDIGNPPFGHFGESAINDWFAQRLDPASCGSEPGSHDRCQVATLRLH
;
A
#
# COMPACT_ATOMS: atom_id res chain seq x y z
N PHE A 1 -26.23 12.83 2.10
CA PHE A 1 -25.15 12.09 2.78
C PHE A 1 -25.80 11.03 3.65
N SER A 2 -25.42 9.76 3.50
CA SER A 2 -25.91 8.72 4.42
C SER A 2 -25.53 9.08 5.86
N LYS A 3 -26.39 8.75 6.81
CA LYS A 3 -26.07 8.93 8.24
C LYS A 3 -24.75 8.21 8.57
N PRO A 4 -23.93 8.76 9.49
CA PRO A 4 -22.81 8.03 10.05
C PRO A 4 -23.33 6.68 10.56
N ILE A 5 -22.65 5.59 10.18
CA ILE A 5 -22.97 4.26 10.68
C ILE A 5 -22.33 4.19 12.07
N GLU A 6 -23.13 4.39 13.12
CA GLU A 6 -22.71 4.04 14.48
C GLU A 6 -22.67 2.51 14.56
N ALA A 7 -21.52 1.95 14.90
CA ALA A 7 -21.35 0.51 15.03
C ALA A 7 -21.84 0.09 16.42
N GLU A 8 -23.13 -0.22 16.53
CA GLU A 8 -23.76 -0.60 17.79
C GLU A 8 -23.40 -2.06 18.16
N GLU A 9 -23.46 -2.98 17.18
CA GLU A 9 -23.20 -4.40 17.37
C GLU A 9 -21.79 -4.81 16.94
N GLU A 10 -21.30 -5.97 17.43
CA GLU A 10 -19.99 -6.49 17.05
C GLU A 10 -19.90 -6.76 15.54
N TYR A 11 -20.99 -7.26 14.95
CA TYR A 11 -21.05 -7.53 13.52
C TYR A 11 -20.98 -6.26 12.66
N ASP A 12 -21.48 -5.11 13.14
CA ASP A 12 -21.36 -3.85 12.41
C ASP A 12 -19.92 -3.40 12.27
N ILE A 13 -19.10 -3.63 13.30
CA ILE A 13 -17.66 -3.37 13.27
C ILE A 13 -17.01 -4.26 12.21
N VAL A 14 -17.26 -5.57 12.25
CA VAL A 14 -16.72 -6.53 11.27
C VAL A 14 -17.08 -6.13 9.84
N ARG A 15 -18.35 -5.75 9.61
CA ARG A 15 -18.83 -5.32 8.29
C ARG A 15 -18.09 -4.10 7.75
N GLN A 16 -17.66 -3.16 8.60
CA GLN A 16 -16.89 -2.00 8.16
C GLN A 16 -15.51 -2.42 7.63
N PHE A 17 -14.81 -3.31 8.35
CA PHE A 17 -13.50 -3.84 7.90
C PHE A 17 -13.60 -4.73 6.68
N GLU A 18 -14.68 -5.52 6.55
CA GLU A 18 -14.96 -6.27 5.31
C GLU A 18 -15.25 -5.35 4.13
N SER A 19 -15.88 -4.19 4.36
CA SER A 19 -16.04 -3.17 3.32
C SER A 19 -14.69 -2.64 2.84
N ASP A 20 -13.76 -2.37 3.77
CA ASP A 20 -12.40 -1.93 3.42
C ASP A 20 -11.62 -3.00 2.66
N ARG A 21 -11.69 -4.25 3.10
CA ARG A 21 -11.15 -5.39 2.36
C ARG A 21 -11.69 -5.44 0.93
N GLY A 22 -13.00 -5.28 0.77
CA GLY A 22 -13.64 -5.19 -0.54
C GLY A 22 -13.10 -4.07 -1.41
N ARG A 23 -12.92 -2.86 -0.85
CA ARG A 23 -12.36 -1.69 -1.57
C ARG A 23 -10.93 -1.94 -2.03
N ILE A 24 -10.10 -2.52 -1.17
CA ILE A 24 -8.69 -2.77 -1.43
C ILE A 24 -8.53 -3.84 -2.52
N VAL A 25 -9.15 -4.99 -2.35
CA VAL A 25 -9.06 -6.12 -3.31
C VAL A 25 -9.59 -5.72 -4.68
N ASN A 26 -10.67 -4.94 -4.74
CA ASN A 26 -11.26 -4.46 -6.00
C ASN A 26 -10.62 -3.17 -6.53
N SER A 27 -9.58 -2.65 -5.89
CA SER A 27 -8.89 -1.44 -6.34
C SER A 27 -8.10 -1.69 -7.63
N ALA A 28 -8.18 -0.74 -8.56
CA ALA A 28 -7.33 -0.72 -9.74
C ALA A 28 -5.83 -0.65 -9.37
N ALA A 29 -5.49 -0.05 -8.23
CA ALA A 29 -4.11 0.06 -7.76
C ALA A 29 -3.51 -1.30 -7.38
N ILE A 30 -4.29 -2.18 -6.72
CA ILE A 30 -3.86 -3.55 -6.42
C ILE A 30 -3.75 -4.38 -7.70
N ARG A 31 -4.71 -4.25 -8.64
CA ARG A 31 -4.62 -4.93 -9.95
C ARG A 31 -3.33 -4.57 -10.72
N ARG A 32 -2.88 -3.32 -10.66
CA ARG A 32 -1.62 -2.89 -11.31
C ARG A 32 -0.38 -3.60 -10.76
N LEU A 33 -0.40 -4.10 -9.53
CA LEU A 33 0.73 -4.84 -8.96
C LEU A 33 1.04 -6.13 -9.71
N GLN A 34 0.08 -6.71 -10.44
CA GLN A 34 0.30 -7.89 -11.28
C GLN A 34 1.28 -7.60 -12.43
N GLN A 35 1.32 -6.35 -12.92
CA GLN A 35 2.18 -5.92 -14.02
C GLN A 35 3.43 -5.19 -13.55
N LYS A 36 3.66 -5.08 -12.23
CA LYS A 36 4.90 -4.52 -11.69
C LYS A 36 5.86 -5.66 -11.41
N THR A 37 7.05 -5.55 -12.00
CA THR A 37 8.15 -6.46 -11.75
C THR A 37 8.60 -6.38 -10.30
N GLN A 38 8.95 -7.54 -9.76
CA GLN A 38 9.75 -7.64 -8.57
C GLN A 38 11.11 -8.21 -8.98
N VAL A 39 12.12 -7.33 -9.03
CA VAL A 39 13.54 -7.66 -9.29
C VAL A 39 13.88 -8.13 -10.71
N PHE A 40 13.09 -9.01 -11.35
CA PHE A 40 13.34 -9.47 -12.72
C PHE A 40 12.48 -8.73 -13.75
N PRO A 41 12.96 -8.48 -14.98
CA PRO A 41 12.12 -7.98 -16.08
C PRO A 41 10.86 -8.86 -16.23
N LEU A 42 9.75 -8.32 -16.75
CA LEU A 42 8.54 -9.10 -17.03
C LEU A 42 8.88 -10.18 -18.08
N GLU A 43 9.35 -11.33 -17.63
CA GLU A 43 9.44 -12.50 -18.46
C GLU A 43 8.02 -13.00 -18.74
N ARG A 44 7.78 -13.56 -19.93
CA ARG A 44 6.48 -14.19 -20.26
C ARG A 44 6.14 -15.40 -19.36
N ASN A 45 7.05 -15.78 -18.48
CA ASN A 45 6.89 -16.90 -17.57
C ASN A 45 6.12 -16.45 -16.32
N ALA A 46 4.89 -16.95 -16.17
CA ALA A 46 4.04 -16.70 -15.00
C ALA A 46 4.63 -17.24 -13.68
N ALA A 47 5.74 -18.00 -13.72
CA ALA A 47 6.48 -18.43 -12.55
C ALA A 47 7.31 -17.31 -11.90
N VAL A 48 7.56 -16.19 -12.60
CA VAL A 48 8.27 -15.04 -12.03
C VAL A 48 7.32 -14.23 -11.16
N ARG A 49 7.73 -13.97 -9.90
CA ARG A 49 6.93 -13.20 -8.95
C ARG A 49 6.69 -11.77 -9.47
N SER A 50 5.42 -11.39 -9.51
CA SER A 50 5.00 -9.98 -9.57
C SER A 50 4.92 -9.41 -8.15
N ARG A 51 4.86 -8.08 -8.03
CA ARG A 51 4.60 -7.43 -6.72
C ARG A 51 3.27 -7.88 -6.10
N LEU A 52 2.28 -8.23 -6.91
CA LEU A 52 1.02 -8.77 -6.40
C LEU A 52 1.21 -10.14 -5.75
N THR A 53 1.89 -11.08 -6.42
CA THR A 53 2.12 -12.43 -5.87
C THR A 53 2.94 -12.39 -4.60
N HIS A 54 3.93 -11.51 -4.52
CA HIS A 54 4.66 -11.30 -3.27
C HIS A 54 3.80 -10.68 -2.17
N SER A 55 2.99 -9.67 -2.49
CA SER A 55 2.09 -9.07 -1.50
C SER A 55 1.08 -10.09 -0.96
N MET A 56 0.66 -11.08 -1.76
CA MET A 56 -0.16 -12.20 -1.31
C MET A 56 0.60 -13.16 -0.37
N GLU A 57 1.87 -13.48 -0.67
CA GLU A 57 2.73 -14.27 0.24
C GLU A 57 2.92 -13.55 1.59
N VAL A 58 3.21 -12.24 1.55
CA VAL A 58 3.35 -11.39 2.76
C VAL A 58 2.03 -11.31 3.53
N GLN A 59 0.89 -11.20 2.85
CA GLN A 59 -0.43 -11.24 3.47
C GLN A 59 -0.66 -12.55 4.24
N GLN A 60 -0.32 -13.70 3.66
CA GLN A 60 -0.48 -14.99 4.33
C GLN A 60 0.42 -15.11 5.58
N VAL A 61 1.66 -14.62 5.51
CA VAL A 61 2.57 -14.58 6.66
C VAL A 61 2.02 -13.63 7.74
N GLY A 62 1.55 -12.45 7.36
CA GLY A 62 0.92 -11.48 8.27
C GLY A 62 -0.29 -12.07 9.00
N ARG A 63 -1.18 -12.77 8.26
CA ARG A 63 -2.32 -13.51 8.83
C ARG A 63 -1.88 -14.52 9.89
N HIS A 64 -0.84 -15.30 9.59
CA HIS A 64 -0.33 -16.30 10.53
C HIS A 64 0.21 -15.67 11.81
N ILE A 65 0.99 -14.59 11.68
CA ILE A 65 1.52 -13.84 12.82
C ILE A 65 0.39 -13.25 13.67
N ALA A 66 -0.62 -12.64 13.04
CA ALA A 66 -1.77 -12.06 13.74
C ALA A 66 -2.52 -13.12 14.55
N LYS A 67 -2.81 -14.29 13.94
CA LYS A 67 -3.47 -15.40 14.62
C LYS A 67 -2.67 -15.91 15.82
N GLU A 68 -1.35 -16.04 15.67
CA GLU A 68 -0.49 -16.51 16.74
C GLU A 68 -0.43 -15.52 17.91
N ILE A 69 -0.40 -14.21 17.64
CA ILE A 69 -0.48 -13.16 18.66
C ILE A 69 -1.82 -13.25 19.41
N LEU A 70 -2.94 -13.32 18.69
CA LEU A 70 -4.27 -13.41 19.31
C LEU A 70 -4.42 -14.70 20.14
N ASN A 71 -3.89 -15.83 19.66
CA ASN A 71 -3.88 -17.08 20.40
C ASN A 71 -3.11 -16.95 21.74
N ARG A 72 -1.93 -16.33 21.72
CA ARG A 72 -1.14 -16.08 22.94
C ARG A 72 -1.86 -15.16 23.92
N PHE A 73 -2.50 -14.09 23.44
CA PHE A 73 -3.28 -13.20 24.30
C PHE A 73 -4.51 -13.89 24.90
N LYS A 74 -5.16 -14.77 24.14
CA LYS A 74 -6.26 -15.59 24.63
C LYS A 74 -5.81 -16.56 25.73
N GLN A 75 -4.69 -17.24 25.53
CA GLN A 75 -4.11 -18.15 26.54
C GLN A 75 -3.70 -17.41 27.82
N ALA A 76 -3.21 -16.17 27.68
CA ALA A 76 -2.84 -15.32 28.81
C ALA A 76 -4.05 -14.62 29.49
N GLY A 77 -5.27 -14.80 29.00
CA GLY A 77 -6.47 -14.13 29.53
C GLY A 77 -6.49 -12.61 29.33
N LYS A 78 -5.74 -12.08 28.35
CA LYS A 78 -5.52 -10.63 28.15
C LYS A 78 -6.45 -9.96 27.14
N ILE A 79 -7.34 -10.71 26.49
CA ILE A 79 -8.17 -10.18 25.40
C ILE A 79 -9.02 -8.99 25.86
N ASP A 80 -9.69 -9.12 27.01
CA ASP A 80 -10.57 -8.06 27.54
C ASP A 80 -9.75 -6.87 28.07
N GLU A 81 -8.63 -7.12 28.75
CA GLU A 81 -7.69 -6.09 29.22
C GLU A 81 -7.17 -5.22 28.08
N LEU A 82 -6.88 -5.84 26.93
CA LEU A 82 -6.39 -5.16 25.73
C LEU A 82 -7.52 -4.54 24.88
N GLY A 83 -8.78 -4.68 25.29
CA GLY A 83 -9.93 -4.17 24.54
C GLY A 83 -10.16 -4.89 23.19
N LEU A 84 -9.63 -6.11 23.04
CA LEU A 84 -9.68 -6.86 21.77
C LEU A 84 -10.92 -7.73 21.63
N THR A 85 -11.79 -7.80 22.64
CA THR A 85 -12.94 -8.70 22.70
C THR A 85 -13.81 -8.66 21.45
N ARG A 86 -14.09 -7.46 20.92
CA ARG A 86 -14.91 -7.23 19.71
C ARG A 86 -14.08 -6.95 18.44
N LEU A 87 -12.76 -7.13 18.51
CA LEU A 87 -11.80 -6.68 17.50
C LEU A 87 -10.90 -7.81 16.97
N LEU A 88 -11.17 -9.07 17.30
CA LEU A 88 -10.35 -10.20 16.87
C LEU A 88 -10.30 -10.32 15.34
N ASP A 89 -11.47 -10.34 14.69
CA ASP A 89 -11.57 -10.41 13.22
C ASP A 89 -11.07 -9.12 12.55
N PRO A 90 -11.45 -7.91 13.01
CA PRO A 90 -10.85 -6.66 12.55
C PRO A 90 -9.32 -6.63 12.62
N PHE A 91 -8.74 -7.08 13.73
CA PHE A 91 -7.30 -7.08 13.94
C PHE A 91 -6.58 -7.91 12.87
N GLU A 92 -7.08 -9.12 12.61
CA GLU A 92 -6.56 -9.98 11.55
C GLU A 92 -6.72 -9.34 10.16
N SER A 93 -7.91 -8.81 9.86
CA SER A 93 -8.22 -8.20 8.56
C SER A 93 -7.35 -6.98 8.27
N ILE A 94 -7.10 -6.12 9.26
CA ILE A 94 -6.21 -4.95 9.14
C ILE A 94 -4.79 -5.40 8.78
N VAL A 95 -4.24 -6.40 9.48
CA VAL A 95 -2.90 -6.92 9.20
C VAL A 95 -2.82 -7.47 7.78
N GLU A 96 -3.79 -8.29 7.37
CA GLU A 96 -3.84 -8.84 6.02
C GLU A 96 -3.90 -7.76 4.94
N MET A 97 -4.72 -6.72 5.15
CA MET A 97 -4.90 -5.64 4.19
C MET A 97 -3.68 -4.71 4.13
N ALA A 98 -3.06 -4.42 5.26
CA ALA A 98 -1.81 -3.66 5.32
C ALA A 98 -0.69 -4.40 4.57
N CYS A 99 -0.56 -5.72 4.78
CA CYS A 99 0.38 -6.55 4.04
C CYS A 99 0.13 -6.54 2.53
N LEU A 100 -1.13 -6.58 2.09
CA LEU A 100 -1.45 -6.53 0.65
C LEU A 100 -1.13 -5.15 0.03
N MET A 101 -1.33 -4.08 0.79
CA MET A 101 -1.13 -2.70 0.32
C MET A 101 0.30 -2.19 0.46
N HIS A 102 1.20 -2.87 1.18
CA HIS A 102 2.53 -2.34 1.51
C HIS A 102 3.30 -1.84 0.27
N ASP A 103 3.07 -2.49 -0.87
CA ASP A 103 3.78 -2.24 -2.11
C ASP A 103 3.01 -1.37 -3.13
N ILE A 104 1.83 -0.85 -2.76
CA ILE A 104 0.92 -0.12 -3.66
C ILE A 104 1.54 1.15 -4.25
N GLY A 105 2.36 1.85 -3.46
CA GLY A 105 2.93 3.16 -3.77
C GLY A 105 4.21 3.12 -4.59
N ASN A 106 4.81 1.95 -4.83
CA ASN A 106 6.09 1.87 -5.52
C ASN A 106 6.02 2.44 -6.94
N PRO A 107 6.97 3.28 -7.36
CA PRO A 107 7.02 3.76 -8.73
C PRO A 107 7.39 2.62 -9.70
N PRO A 108 7.17 2.81 -11.02
CA PRO A 108 7.75 1.94 -12.03
C PRO A 108 9.26 1.77 -11.80
N PHE A 109 9.79 0.56 -12.03
CA PHE A 109 11.22 0.23 -11.84
C PHE A 109 11.75 0.36 -10.39
N GLY A 110 10.88 0.47 -9.37
CA GLY A 110 11.29 0.47 -7.96
C GLY A 110 12.28 1.60 -7.64
N HIS A 111 13.38 1.29 -6.96
CA HIS A 111 14.39 2.28 -6.55
C HIS A 111 14.97 3.12 -7.69
N PHE A 112 15.03 2.58 -8.91
CA PHE A 112 15.44 3.37 -10.07
C PHE A 112 14.42 4.46 -10.41
N GLY A 113 13.13 4.15 -10.31
CA GLY A 113 12.07 5.13 -10.46
C GLY A 113 12.08 6.18 -9.36
N GLU A 114 12.30 5.77 -8.11
CA GLU A 114 12.44 6.68 -6.96
C GLU A 114 13.60 7.66 -7.17
N SER A 115 14.78 7.12 -7.52
CA SER A 115 15.98 7.92 -7.75
C SER A 115 15.80 8.88 -8.92
N ALA A 116 15.23 8.43 -10.04
CA ALA A 116 14.99 9.28 -11.20
C ALA A 116 14.03 10.45 -10.91
N ILE A 117 12.98 10.22 -10.12
CA ILE A 117 12.05 11.27 -9.68
C ILE A 117 12.78 12.27 -8.77
N ASN A 118 13.51 11.77 -7.78
CA ASN A 118 14.26 12.60 -6.83
C ASN A 118 15.31 13.46 -7.54
N ASP A 119 16.11 12.87 -8.43
CA ASP A 119 17.16 13.55 -9.18
C ASP A 119 16.60 14.65 -10.08
N TRP A 120 15.48 14.38 -10.76
CA TRP A 120 14.83 15.36 -11.64
C TRP A 120 14.33 16.58 -10.87
N PHE A 121 13.65 16.35 -9.73
CA PHE A 121 13.14 17.44 -8.90
C PHE A 121 14.26 18.21 -8.21
N ALA A 122 15.29 17.51 -7.71
CA ALA A 122 16.46 18.14 -7.12
C ALA A 122 17.17 19.09 -8.10
N GLN A 123 17.26 18.74 -9.38
CA GLN A 123 17.89 19.61 -10.39
C GLN A 123 17.05 20.81 -10.84
N ARG A 124 15.73 20.77 -10.65
CA ARG A 124 14.79 21.78 -11.21
C ARG A 124 14.11 22.66 -10.18
N LEU A 125 14.00 22.19 -8.94
CA LEU A 125 13.35 22.89 -7.83
C LEU A 125 14.33 23.24 -6.70
N ASP A 126 15.64 23.07 -6.88
CA ASP A 126 16.63 23.51 -5.90
C ASP A 126 16.48 25.03 -5.68
N PRO A 127 16.07 25.48 -4.46
CA PRO A 127 15.90 26.90 -4.16
C PRO A 127 17.18 27.71 -4.36
N ALA A 128 18.36 27.09 -4.26
CA ALA A 128 19.64 27.75 -4.54
C ALA A 128 19.86 28.00 -6.05
N SER A 129 19.15 27.28 -6.92
CA SER A 129 19.12 27.50 -8.38
C SER A 129 17.98 28.42 -8.84
N CYS A 130 17.03 28.74 -7.96
CA CYS A 130 16.05 29.81 -8.14
C CYS A 130 16.68 31.20 -7.92
N GLY A 131 17.67 31.54 -8.74
CA GLY A 131 18.05 32.93 -8.97
C GLY A 131 16.87 33.69 -9.58
N SER A 132 16.82 35.01 -9.39
CA SER A 132 15.71 35.91 -9.68
C SER A 132 15.25 36.03 -11.15
N GLU A 133 15.60 35.10 -12.04
CA GLU A 133 15.06 35.01 -13.40
C GLU A 133 14.82 33.53 -13.80
N PRO A 134 13.66 33.19 -14.40
CA PRO A 134 13.39 31.84 -14.87
C PRO A 134 14.36 31.50 -16.01
N GLY A 135 15.25 30.55 -15.78
CA GLY A 135 16.12 30.02 -16.84
C GLY A 135 15.27 29.48 -17.98
N SER A 136 15.27 30.17 -19.12
CA SER A 136 14.38 29.99 -20.29
C SER A 136 14.57 28.68 -21.06
N HIS A 137 15.21 27.67 -20.49
CA HIS A 137 15.52 26.42 -21.17
C HIS A 137 15.10 25.22 -20.32
N ASP A 138 13.80 24.93 -20.36
CA ASP A 138 13.31 23.61 -20.01
C ASP A 138 13.94 22.59 -20.97
N ARG A 139 14.89 21.82 -20.45
CA ARG A 139 15.57 20.73 -21.18
C ARG A 139 14.66 19.52 -21.43
N CYS A 140 13.38 19.56 -21.03
CA CYS A 140 12.43 18.48 -21.27
C CYS A 140 12.01 18.45 -22.74
N GLN A 141 12.38 17.39 -23.45
CA GLN A 141 11.98 17.15 -24.84
C GLN A 141 10.55 16.60 -24.95
N VAL A 142 9.95 16.16 -23.83
CA VAL A 142 8.59 15.63 -23.78
C VAL A 142 7.63 16.80 -23.52
N ALA A 143 6.88 17.19 -24.56
CA ALA A 143 6.04 18.38 -24.55
C ALA A 143 5.05 18.44 -23.38
N THR A 144 4.47 17.31 -22.98
CA THR A 144 3.46 17.23 -21.88
C THR A 144 4.06 17.42 -20.48
N LEU A 145 5.38 17.32 -20.32
CA LEU A 145 6.08 17.42 -19.05
C LEU A 145 6.81 18.76 -18.88
N ARG A 146 6.55 19.72 -19.79
CA ARG A 146 7.09 21.07 -19.67
C ARG A 146 6.29 21.87 -18.66
N LEU A 147 6.99 22.56 -17.76
CA LEU A 147 6.36 23.54 -16.87
C LEU A 147 6.14 24.82 -17.69
N HIS A 148 4.88 25.20 -17.89
CA HIS A 148 4.49 26.43 -18.56
C HIS A 148 4.72 27.66 -17.69
#